data_AF-A0A1B6C5I1-F1
#
_entry.id   AF-A0A1B6C5I1-F1
#
_cell.length_a   1.000
_cell.length_b   1.000
_cell.length_c   1.000
_cell.angle_alpha   90.00
_cell.angle_beta   90.00
_cell.angle_gamma   90.00
#
_symmetry.space_group_name_H-M   'P 1'
#
loop_
_entity.id
_entity.type
_entity.pdbx_description
1 polymer ?
#
loop_
_entity_poly.entity_id
_entity_poly.type
_entity_poly.pdbx_seq_one_letter_code
_entity_poly.pdbx_strand_id
1 'polypeptide(L)'
;MAAGRDKNLPSFWIPSMTPEANSQVLQKPDKNILCPMTGNPLKMKDLIDVKFTEVRDPDDKKSHLVKENRYMCAVTHDVLSNSVPCAVLRTTGDVITMECVEKIIKKDWIHPLTNEKLSEKDIIPLQRGGTGYSMTNSKLEGKFERPVLQA
;
A
#
# COMPACT_ATOMS: atom_id res chain seq x y z
N MET A 1 23.45 -2.45 53.69
CA MET A 1 24.03 -1.17 53.22
C MET A 1 23.55 -0.95 51.81
N ALA A 2 22.56 -0.09 51.62
CA ALA A 2 22.03 0.23 50.30
C ALA A 2 23.04 1.13 49.57
N ALA A 3 23.55 0.68 48.44
CA ALA A 3 24.46 1.46 47.60
C ALA A 3 23.66 2.62 46.96
N GLY A 4 23.63 3.75 47.64
CA GLY A 4 22.89 4.95 47.24
C GLY A 4 23.37 5.51 45.91
N ARG A 5 22.46 5.56 44.93
CA ARG A 5 22.56 6.40 43.73
C ARG A 5 22.03 7.81 44.02
N ASP A 6 22.09 8.28 45.26
CA ASP A 6 21.57 9.58 45.72
C ASP A 6 22.35 10.80 45.21
N LYS A 7 23.52 10.61 44.59
CA LYS A 7 24.41 11.74 44.26
C LYS A 7 23.99 12.55 43.03
N ASN A 8 23.02 12.11 42.23
CA ASN A 8 22.49 12.93 41.13
C ASN A 8 21.03 12.51 40.83
N LEU A 9 20.10 12.97 41.68
CA LEU A 9 18.67 12.94 41.35
C LEU A 9 18.37 14.11 40.40
N PRO A 10 18.05 13.86 39.12
CA PRO A 10 17.74 14.93 38.18
C PRO A 10 16.48 15.65 38.65
N SER A 11 16.66 16.81 39.26
CA SER A 11 15.57 17.61 39.80
C SER A 11 15.21 18.66 38.76
N PHE A 12 14.09 18.44 38.09
CA PHE A 12 13.57 19.31 37.03
C PHE A 12 13.41 20.78 37.47
N TRP A 13 13.19 21.02 38.76
CA TRP A 13 12.99 22.37 39.32
C TRP A 13 14.29 23.09 39.70
N ILE A 14 15.45 22.44 39.62
CA ILE A 14 16.75 23.05 39.90
C ILE A 14 17.38 23.46 38.55
N PRO A 15 17.55 24.76 38.26
CA PRO A 15 18.07 25.25 36.97
C PRO A 15 19.45 24.70 36.58
N SER A 16 20.25 24.24 37.53
CA SER A 16 21.56 23.61 37.32
C SER A 16 21.51 22.10 37.07
N MET A 17 20.36 21.45 37.24
CA MET A 17 20.13 20.02 37.00
C MET A 17 19.06 19.75 35.94
N THR A 18 18.48 20.80 35.34
CA THR A 18 17.64 20.66 34.15
C THR A 18 18.50 20.11 33.02
N PRO A 19 18.12 18.99 32.37
CA PRO A 19 18.76 18.61 31.14
C PRO A 19 18.50 19.73 30.14
N GLU A 20 19.54 20.52 29.83
CA GLU A 20 19.48 21.49 28.75
C GLU A 20 19.04 20.71 27.51
N ALA A 21 17.97 21.17 26.85
CA ALA A 21 17.49 20.54 25.64
C ALA A 21 18.60 20.68 24.61
N ASN A 22 19.39 19.61 24.42
CA ASN A 22 20.43 19.56 23.41
C ASN A 22 19.83 20.08 22.11
N SER A 23 20.45 21.10 21.52
CA SER A 23 19.98 21.69 20.27
C SER A 23 19.80 20.56 19.26
N GLN A 24 18.55 20.22 18.97
CA GLN A 24 18.28 19.13 18.04
C GLN A 24 18.84 19.56 16.70
N VAL A 25 19.89 18.87 16.23
CA VAL A 25 20.43 19.06 14.89
C VAL A 25 19.34 18.61 13.93
N LEU A 26 18.58 19.57 13.41
CA LEU A 26 17.50 19.31 12.46
C LEU A 26 18.12 18.67 11.23
N GLN A 27 17.94 17.36 11.10
CA GLN A 27 18.35 16.65 9.90
C GLN A 27 17.48 17.13 8.75
N LYS A 28 18.12 17.47 7.63
CA LYS A 28 17.38 17.84 6.42
C LYS A 28 16.51 16.65 6.03
N PRO A 29 15.21 16.86 5.74
CA PRO A 29 14.35 15.78 5.28
C PRO A 29 14.95 15.17 4.02
N ASP A 30 14.88 13.84 3.93
CA ASP A 30 15.32 13.13 2.74
C ASP A 30 14.61 13.66 1.50
N LYS A 31 15.38 13.91 0.44
CA LYS A 31 14.85 14.41 -0.83
C LYS A 31 14.17 13.30 -1.65
N ASN A 32 14.42 12.05 -1.29
CA ASN A 32 13.87 10.90 -2.00
C ASN A 32 12.47 10.62 -1.47
N ILE A 33 11.49 10.67 -2.36
CA ILE A 33 10.13 10.25 -2.07
C ILE A 33 10.14 8.72 -2.00
N LEU A 34 9.83 8.16 -0.84
CA LEU A 34 9.84 6.70 -0.62
C LEU A 34 8.41 6.16 -0.68
N CYS A 35 8.25 4.94 -1.17
CA CYS A 35 6.98 4.21 -1.14
C CYS A 35 6.62 3.87 0.32
N PRO A 36 5.42 4.21 0.82
CA PRO A 36 5.03 3.98 2.21
C PRO A 36 4.96 2.49 2.60
N MET A 37 4.81 1.60 1.63
CA MET A 37 4.70 0.15 1.86
C MET A 37 6.03 -0.60 1.75
N THR A 38 6.96 -0.11 0.92
CA THR A 38 8.21 -0.84 0.61
C THR A 38 9.49 -0.08 0.93
N GLY A 39 9.41 1.22 1.20
CA GLY A 39 10.57 2.08 1.41
C GLY A 39 11.42 2.32 0.15
N ASN A 40 10.99 1.84 -1.02
CA ASN A 40 11.70 2.04 -2.27
C ASN A 40 11.52 3.47 -2.81
N PRO A 41 12.52 4.05 -3.48
CA PRO A 41 12.39 5.38 -4.08
C PRO A 41 11.34 5.37 -5.20
N LEU A 42 10.34 6.24 -5.09
CA LEU A 42 9.23 6.38 -6.02
C LEU A 42 9.51 7.55 -6.97
N LYS A 43 9.51 7.29 -8.28
CA LYS A 43 9.61 8.34 -9.30
C LYS A 43 8.25 8.52 -9.97
N MET A 44 7.97 9.73 -10.45
CA MET A 44 6.71 10.01 -11.17
C MET A 44 6.52 9.14 -12.42
N LYS A 45 7.62 8.68 -13.03
CA LYS A 45 7.58 7.79 -14.21
C LYS A 45 7.10 6.38 -13.90
N ASP A 46 7.18 5.98 -12.63
CA ASP A 46 6.77 4.65 -12.17
C ASP A 46 5.31 4.65 -11.66
N LEU A 47 4.66 5.82 -11.64
CA LEU A 47 3.25 5.96 -11.33
C LEU A 47 2.42 5.61 -12.56
N ILE A 48 1.39 4.80 -12.35
CA ILE A 48 0.51 4.30 -13.40
C ILE A 48 -0.91 4.68 -13.00
N ASP A 49 -1.64 5.28 -13.93
CA ASP A 49 -3.04 5.60 -13.72
C ASP A 49 -3.87 4.32 -13.75
N VAL A 50 -4.53 3.99 -12.64
CA VAL A 50 -5.37 2.79 -12.55
C VAL A 50 -6.80 3.14 -12.98
N LYS A 51 -7.28 2.50 -14.05
CA LYS A 51 -8.61 2.68 -14.61
C LYS A 51 -9.49 1.49 -14.25
N PHE A 52 -10.50 1.75 -13.43
CA PHE A 52 -11.54 0.78 -13.14
C PHE A 52 -12.72 1.01 -14.08
N THR A 53 -13.17 -0.04 -14.78
CA THR A 53 -14.35 0.03 -15.64
C THR A 53 -15.60 -0.15 -14.78
N GLU A 54 -16.52 0.80 -14.83
CA GLU A 54 -17.74 0.77 -14.02
C GLU A 54 -18.79 -0.18 -14.60
N VAL A 55 -19.56 -0.82 -13.71
CA VAL A 55 -20.70 -1.65 -14.12
C VAL A 55 -21.88 -0.78 -14.55
N ARG A 56 -22.28 -0.90 -15.82
CA ARG A 56 -23.47 -0.22 -16.39
C ARG A 56 -24.68 -1.14 -16.34
N ASP A 57 -25.24 -1.34 -15.15
CA ASP A 57 -26.56 -1.97 -15.02
C ASP A 57 -27.67 -0.92 -15.28
N PRO A 58 -28.52 -1.12 -16.30
CA PRO A 58 -29.62 -0.21 -16.61
C PRO A 58 -30.74 -0.20 -15.56
N ASP A 59 -30.85 -1.24 -14.72
CA ASP A 59 -31.90 -1.38 -13.70
C ASP A 59 -31.56 -0.70 -12.36
N ASP A 60 -30.28 -0.53 -12.03
CA ASP A 60 -29.89 -0.03 -10.72
C ASP A 60 -29.58 1.49 -10.78
N LYS A 61 -30.61 2.30 -10.49
CA LYS A 61 -30.52 3.78 -10.39
C LYS A 61 -29.86 4.28 -9.10
N LYS A 62 -29.27 3.40 -8.28
CA LYS A 62 -28.62 3.81 -7.03
C LYS A 62 -27.26 4.43 -7.35
N SER A 63 -26.83 5.38 -6.50
CA SER A 63 -25.49 5.96 -6.60
C SER A 63 -24.42 4.87 -6.59
N HIS A 64 -23.32 5.07 -7.33
CA HIS A 64 -22.21 4.12 -7.45
C HIS A 64 -21.64 3.63 -6.11
N LEU A 65 -21.80 4.42 -5.03
CA LEU A 65 -21.37 4.08 -3.67
C LEU A 65 -22.25 3.03 -2.98
N VAL A 66 -23.50 2.86 -3.40
CA VAL A 66 -24.46 1.93 -2.77
C VAL A 66 -24.55 0.61 -3.53
N LYS A 67 -24.05 0.55 -4.77
CA LYS A 67 -24.01 -0.69 -5.56
C LYS A 67 -23.05 -1.70 -4.94
N GLU A 68 -23.51 -2.93 -4.81
CA GLU A 68 -22.71 -4.07 -4.35
C GLU A 68 -21.63 -4.44 -5.38
N ASN A 69 -21.97 -4.32 -6.67
CA ASN A 69 -21.07 -4.55 -7.79
C ASN A 69 -20.75 -3.22 -8.48
N ARG A 70 -19.56 -2.67 -8.22
CA ARG A 70 -19.18 -1.32 -8.71
C ARG A 70 -18.32 -1.36 -9.97
N TYR A 71 -17.43 -2.34 -10.06
CA TYR A 71 -16.41 -2.40 -11.10
C TYR A 71 -16.39 -3.76 -11.79
N MET A 72 -16.00 -3.75 -13.06
CA MET A 72 -15.85 -4.92 -13.90
C MET A 72 -14.47 -4.98 -14.55
N CYS A 73 -14.06 -6.19 -14.92
CA CYS A 73 -12.90 -6.47 -15.75
C CYS A 73 -13.08 -5.82 -17.14
N ALA A 74 -12.05 -5.14 -17.66
CA ALA A 74 -12.12 -4.48 -18.96
C ALA A 74 -12.23 -5.45 -20.16
N VAL A 75 -11.95 -6.74 -19.96
CA VAL A 75 -11.88 -7.76 -21.03
C VAL A 75 -13.05 -8.72 -20.96
N THR A 76 -13.26 -9.36 -19.81
CA THR A 76 -14.35 -10.33 -19.64
C THR A 76 -15.65 -9.72 -19.16
N HIS A 77 -15.63 -8.46 -18.72
CA HIS A 77 -16.76 -7.82 -18.04
C HIS A 77 -17.23 -8.57 -16.78
N ASP A 78 -16.39 -9.45 -16.22
CA ASP A 78 -16.66 -10.07 -14.92
C ASP A 78 -16.60 -9.04 -13.80
N VAL A 79 -17.50 -9.17 -12.83
CA VAL A 79 -17.54 -8.28 -11.66
C VAL A 79 -16.27 -8.46 -10.81
N LEU A 80 -15.61 -7.35 -10.50
CA LEU A 80 -14.47 -7.32 -9.60
C LEU A 80 -14.96 -7.30 -8.14
N SER A 81 -14.67 -8.39 -7.42
CA SER A 81 -14.94 -8.52 -5.99
C SER A 81 -13.63 -8.71 -5.22
N ASN A 82 -13.63 -8.44 -3.90
CA ASN A 82 -12.44 -8.55 -3.04
C ASN A 82 -11.82 -9.96 -3.04
N SER A 83 -12.61 -10.99 -3.37
CA SER A 83 -12.14 -12.37 -3.45
C SER A 83 -11.40 -12.69 -4.76
N VAL A 84 -11.66 -11.92 -5.82
CA VAL A 84 -11.13 -12.19 -7.16
C VAL A 84 -9.72 -11.60 -7.28
N PRO A 85 -8.70 -12.41 -7.59
CA PRO A 85 -7.36 -11.88 -7.85
C PRO A 85 -7.36 -11.02 -9.11
N CYS A 86 -6.85 -9.80 -8.98
CA CYS A 86 -6.81 -8.82 -10.06
C CYS A 86 -5.37 -8.40 -10.37
N ALA A 87 -5.13 -7.94 -11.59
CA ALA A 87 -3.88 -7.30 -12.01
C ALA A 87 -4.17 -6.04 -12.81
N VAL A 88 -3.23 -5.11 -12.79
CA VAL A 88 -3.22 -3.90 -13.61
C VAL A 88 -2.22 -4.08 -14.74
N LEU A 89 -2.61 -3.67 -15.94
CA LEU A 89 -1.71 -3.59 -17.08
C LEU A 89 -1.04 -2.21 -17.10
N ARG A 90 0.29 -2.18 -17.12
CA ARG A 90 1.07 -0.93 -17.06
C ARG A 90 0.83 0.00 -18.25
N THR A 91 0.55 -0.54 -19.43
CA THR A 91 0.42 0.25 -20.67
C THR A 91 -0.84 1.10 -20.69
N THR A 92 -1.99 0.49 -20.35
CA THR A 92 -3.30 1.15 -20.43
C THR A 92 -3.83 1.62 -19.08
N GLY A 93 -3.36 1.00 -17.99
CA GLY A 93 -3.89 1.19 -16.65
C GLY A 93 -5.13 0.35 -16.33
N ASP A 94 -5.57 -0.52 -17.26
CA ASP A 94 -6.81 -1.27 -17.10
C ASP A 94 -6.67 -2.39 -16.08
N VAL A 95 -7.72 -2.55 -15.27
CA VAL A 95 -7.81 -3.62 -14.27
C VAL A 95 -8.47 -4.84 -14.89
N ILE A 96 -7.78 -5.97 -14.78
CA ILE A 96 -8.22 -7.26 -15.30
C ILE A 96 -8.12 -8.35 -14.23
N THR A 97 -8.89 -9.42 -14.39
CA THR A 97 -8.77 -10.58 -13.50
C THR A 97 -7.49 -11.37 -13.84
N MET A 98 -6.89 -12.00 -12.82
CA MET A 98 -5.73 -12.87 -13.04
C MET A 98 -6.06 -14.07 -13.95
N GLU A 99 -7.31 -14.50 -13.99
CA GLU A 99 -7.75 -15.52 -14.94
C GLU A 99 -7.59 -15.07 -16.39
N CYS A 100 -7.92 -13.81 -16.70
CA CYS A 100 -7.71 -13.23 -18.03
C CYS A 100 -6.22 -13.19 -18.37
N VAL A 101 -5.38 -12.81 -17.39
CA VAL A 101 -3.93 -12.79 -17.57
C VAL A 101 -3.43 -14.17 -17.96
N GLU A 102 -3.85 -15.22 -17.24
CA GLU A 102 -3.35 -16.58 -17.44
C GLU A 102 -3.89 -17.24 -18.70
N LYS A 103 -5.18 -17.07 -19.01
CA LYS A 103 -5.84 -17.77 -20.11
C LYS A 103 -5.68 -17.06 -21.46
N ILE A 104 -5.54 -15.73 -21.47
CA ILE A 104 -5.53 -14.90 -22.69
C ILE A 104 -4.14 -14.29 -22.87
N ILE A 105 -3.68 -13.47 -21.93
CA ILE A 105 -2.47 -12.64 -22.12
C ILE A 105 -1.19 -13.49 -22.15
N LYS A 106 -1.07 -14.51 -21.30
CA LYS A 106 0.12 -15.38 -21.30
C LYS A 106 0.28 -16.23 -22.56
N LYS A 107 -0.78 -16.43 -23.35
CA LYS A 107 -0.70 -17.19 -24.61
C LYS A 107 -0.11 -16.35 -25.73
N ASP A 108 -0.66 -15.16 -25.92
CA ASP A 108 -0.35 -14.33 -27.09
C ASP A 108 0.60 -13.17 -26.78
N TRP A 109 0.85 -12.85 -25.49
CA TRP A 109 1.65 -11.70 -25.04
C TRP A 109 1.24 -10.36 -25.68
N ILE A 110 -0.06 -10.23 -25.91
CA ILE A 110 -0.68 -9.09 -26.57
C ILE A 110 -1.81 -8.56 -25.70
N HIS A 111 -1.95 -7.23 -25.67
CA HIS A 111 -3.02 -6.56 -24.99
C HIS A 111 -4.35 -6.78 -25.74
N PRO A 112 -5.41 -7.30 -25.09
CA PRO A 112 -6.64 -7.68 -25.77
C PRO A 112 -7.43 -6.49 -26.37
N LEU A 113 -7.33 -5.29 -25.77
CA LEU A 113 -8.02 -4.08 -26.27
C LEU A 113 -7.19 -3.22 -27.24
N THR A 114 -5.90 -2.98 -26.94
CA THR A 114 -5.03 -2.07 -27.73
C THR A 114 -4.11 -2.80 -28.71
N ASN A 115 -4.04 -4.13 -28.65
CA ASN A 115 -3.16 -4.97 -29.49
C ASN A 115 -1.66 -4.66 -29.32
N GLU A 116 -1.27 -4.03 -28.21
CA GLU A 116 0.12 -3.74 -27.89
C GLU A 116 0.84 -4.97 -27.32
N LYS A 117 2.14 -5.08 -27.55
CA LYS A 117 2.97 -6.16 -26.98
C LYS A 117 3.12 -5.97 -25.47
N LEU A 118 2.84 -7.01 -24.71
CA LEU A 118 2.98 -7.05 -23.26
C LEU A 118 4.15 -7.94 -22.85
N SER A 119 4.79 -7.58 -21.75
CA SER A 119 5.79 -8.39 -21.06
C SER A 119 5.38 -8.70 -19.63
N GLU A 120 6.01 -9.68 -18.99
CA GLU A 120 5.74 -10.06 -17.59
C GLU A 120 5.86 -8.88 -16.61
N LYS A 121 6.76 -7.95 -16.89
CA LYS A 121 6.99 -6.76 -16.06
C LYS A 121 5.84 -5.75 -16.12
N ASP A 122 5.00 -5.87 -17.14
CA ASP A 122 3.89 -4.94 -17.39
C ASP A 122 2.63 -5.37 -16.66
N ILE A 123 2.64 -6.59 -16.10
CA ILE A 123 1.55 -7.14 -15.31
C ILE A 123 1.86 -6.90 -13.84
N ILE A 124 1.10 -6.01 -13.22
CA ILE A 124 1.24 -5.69 -11.80
C ILE A 124 0.10 -6.37 -11.05
N PRO A 125 0.35 -7.47 -10.32
CA PRO A 125 -0.69 -8.13 -9.54
C PRO A 125 -1.11 -7.21 -8.39
N LEU A 126 -2.42 -7.00 -8.25
CA LEU A 126 -2.98 -6.23 -7.15
C LEU A 126 -3.04 -7.09 -5.89
N GLN A 127 -2.62 -6.50 -4.78
CA GLN A 127 -2.72 -7.16 -3.50
C GLN A 127 -4.16 -7.14 -3.00
N ARG A 128 -4.66 -8.30 -2.58
CA ARG A 128 -6.01 -8.42 -2.02
C ARG A 128 -6.07 -7.72 -0.67
N GLY A 129 -7.11 -6.91 -0.45
CA GLY A 129 -7.40 -6.30 0.83
C GLY A 129 -7.99 -7.35 1.79
N GLY A 130 -7.31 -7.59 2.91
CA GLY A 130 -7.82 -8.46 3.97
C GLY A 130 -8.83 -7.72 4.84
N THR A 131 -10.09 -8.13 4.79
CA THR A 131 -11.12 -7.61 5.70
C THR A 131 -11.12 -8.43 6.98
N GLY A 132 -10.47 -7.91 8.03
CA GLY A 132 -10.61 -8.37 9.41
C GLY A 132 -9.45 -9.22 9.92
N TYR A 133 -8.79 -8.75 10.99
CA TYR A 133 -8.01 -9.42 12.07
C TYR A 133 -7.19 -10.70 11.83
N SER A 134 -7.14 -11.29 10.65
CA SER A 134 -6.48 -12.56 10.37
C SER A 134 -6.03 -12.58 8.92
N MET A 135 -4.75 -12.23 8.76
CA MET A 135 -3.81 -12.77 7.78
C MET A 135 -4.39 -13.17 6.41
N THR A 136 -4.49 -12.20 5.52
CA THR A 136 -4.36 -12.45 4.08
C THR A 136 -3.11 -11.71 3.59
N ASN A 137 -2.13 -12.48 3.13
CA ASN A 137 -0.77 -12.08 2.70
C ASN A 137 0.29 -11.94 3.81
N SER A 138 0.96 -13.07 4.04
CA SER A 138 2.02 -13.35 5.01
C SER A 138 3.25 -12.45 4.87
N LYS A 139 3.28 -11.31 5.59
CA LYS A 139 4.48 -10.57 6.04
C LYS A 139 4.05 -9.46 7.02
N LEU A 140 3.46 -9.87 8.14
CA LEU A 140 3.12 -8.97 9.25
C LEU A 140 4.17 -9.13 10.33
N GLU A 141 5.08 -8.15 10.44
CA GLU A 141 6.00 -8.03 11.57
C GLU A 141 5.41 -7.03 12.57
N GLY A 142 5.00 -7.52 13.73
CA GLY A 142 4.57 -6.66 14.83
C GLY A 142 5.80 -6.08 15.54
N LYS A 143 6.13 -4.81 15.29
CA LYS A 143 7.16 -4.11 16.06
C LYS A 143 6.55 -3.57 17.35
N PHE A 144 6.89 -4.18 18.47
CA PHE A 144 6.43 -3.76 19.79
C PHE A 144 7.32 -2.62 20.31
N GLU A 145 6.91 -1.37 20.12
CA GLU A 145 7.55 -0.22 20.77
C GLU A 145 6.88 0.02 22.13
N ARG A 146 7.56 -0.40 23.18
CA ARG A 146 7.21 -0.05 24.56
C ARG A 146 7.98 1.21 24.95
N PRO A 147 7.33 2.26 25.47
CA PRO A 147 8.05 3.35 26.11
C PRO A 147 8.85 2.76 27.25
N VAL A 148 10.17 2.87 27.20
CA VAL A 148 11.02 2.49 28.32
C VAL A 148 10.86 3.59 29.35
N LEU A 149 9.88 3.44 30.25
CA LEU A 149 9.93 4.10 31.55
C LEU A 149 11.17 3.53 32.27
N GLN A 150 12.32 4.18 32.07
CA GLN A 150 13.53 3.85 32.79
C GLN A 150 13.46 4.40 34.21
N ALA A 151 13.60 3.46 35.15
CA ALA A 151 14.05 3.55 36.54
C ALA A 151 13.28 4.45 37.51
#